data_AF-A0A2V7H4L1-F1
#
_entry.id   AF-A0A2V7H4L1-F1
#
_cell.length_a   1.000
_cell.length_b   1.000
_cell.length_c   1.000
_cell.angle_alpha   90.00
_cell.angle_beta   90.00
_cell.angle_gamma   90.00
#
_symmetry.space_group_name_H-M   'P 1'
#
loop_
_entity.id
_entity.type
_entity.pdbx_description
1 polymer ?
#
loop_
_entity_poly.entity_id
_entity_poly.type
_entity_poly.pdbx_seq_one_letter_code
_entity_poly.pdbx_strand_id
1 'polypeptide(L)'
;MLSRRRFVAGSAAALAVLASPRDGRAQGSLVTKRTRLVMLATGGGPRPRRDRGNTAHALVVDNVLHLVDCGSGVARQLVVAGIPLATLRHVFITHHHSDHNL
;
A
#
# COMPACT_ATOMS: atom_id res chain seq x y z
N MET A 1 41.46 21.15 15.58
CA MET A 1 41.06 20.83 16.98
C MET A 1 39.66 21.37 17.22
N LEU A 2 38.65 20.51 17.43
CA LEU A 2 37.29 20.94 17.79
C LEU A 2 37.29 21.41 19.26
N SER A 3 36.90 22.66 19.50
CA SER A 3 36.73 23.19 20.86
C SER A 3 35.48 22.62 21.52
N ARG A 4 35.53 22.31 22.82
CA ARG A 4 34.39 21.85 23.64
C ARG A 4 33.14 22.72 23.45
N ARG A 5 33.30 24.03 23.23
CA ARG A 5 32.18 24.97 22.98
C ARG A 5 31.49 24.73 21.64
N ARG A 6 32.23 24.35 20.59
CA ARG A 6 31.68 24.02 19.27
C ARG A 6 30.96 22.67 19.27
N PHE A 7 31.41 21.73 20.10
CA PHE A 7 30.75 20.44 20.27
C PHE A 7 29.38 20.61 20.94
N VAL A 8 29.30 21.32 22.08
CA VAL A 8 28.04 21.55 22.80
C VAL A 8 27.03 22.35 21.98
N ALA A 9 27.47 23.38 21.25
CA ALA A 9 26.60 24.14 20.35
C ALA A 9 26.03 23.28 19.20
N GLY A 10 26.84 22.35 18.66
CA GLY A 10 26.38 21.41 17.63
C GLY A 10 25.37 20.39 18.17
N SER A 11 25.53 19.93 19.42
CA SER A 11 24.59 18.98 20.06
C SER A 11 23.21 19.61 20.30
N ALA A 12 23.17 20.87 20.72
CA ALA A 12 21.91 21.59 20.98
C ALA A 12 21.10 21.83 19.69
N ALA A 13 21.77 22.16 18.58
CA ALA A 13 21.13 22.32 17.28
C ALA A 13 20.55 20.99 16.74
N ALA A 14 21.24 19.87 16.98
CA ALA A 14 20.77 18.55 16.57
C ALA A 14 19.54 18.08 17.39
N LEU A 15 19.45 18.41 18.68
CA LEU A 15 18.26 18.12 19.49
C LEU A 15 17.05 18.98 19.11
N ALA A 16 17.26 20.25 18.74
CA ALA A 16 16.16 21.14 18.36
C ALA A 16 15.42 20.68 17.08
N VAL A 17 16.13 20.07 16.12
CA VAL A 17 15.53 19.51 14.89
C VAL A 17 14.67 18.27 15.18
N LEU A 18 14.98 17.50 16.23
CA LEU A 18 14.19 16.34 16.66
C LEU A 18 12.98 16.73 17.51
N ALA A 19 13.03 17.88 18.19
CA ALA A 19 11.97 18.39 19.07
C ALA A 19 10.96 19.30 18.36
N SER A 20 11.20 19.69 17.11
CA SER A 20 10.20 20.38 16.30
C SER A 20 8.95 19.49 16.20
N PRO A 21 7.75 19.99 16.55
CA PRO A 21 6.52 19.29 16.25
C PRO A 21 6.53 19.04 14.74
N ARG A 22 6.68 17.78 14.37
CA ARG A 22 6.33 17.36 13.02
C ARG A 22 4.83 17.52 13.01
N ASP A 23 4.36 18.65 12.48
CA ASP A 23 3.01 18.76 11.98
C ASP A 23 2.87 17.62 10.98
N GLY A 24 2.47 16.46 11.50
CA GLY A 24 1.97 15.35 10.73
C GLY A 24 0.75 15.91 10.06
N ARG A 25 0.96 16.53 8.90
CA ARG A 25 -0.11 16.84 7.96
C ARG A 25 -0.69 15.49 7.62
N ALA A 26 -1.63 15.03 8.45
CA ALA A 26 -2.65 14.09 8.04
C ALA A 26 -3.17 14.71 6.75
N GLN A 27 -2.84 14.08 5.63
CA GLN A 27 -3.21 14.53 4.31
C GLN A 27 -4.74 14.65 4.36
N GLY A 28 -5.24 15.88 4.54
CA GLY A 28 -6.64 16.15 4.79
C GLY A 28 -7.46 15.36 3.77
N SER A 29 -8.48 14.66 4.25
CA SER A 29 -9.46 14.00 3.40
C SER A 29 -10.27 15.07 2.66
N LEU A 30 -9.63 15.75 1.72
CA LEU A 30 -10.32 16.34 0.60
C LEU A 30 -11.00 15.16 -0.09
N VAL A 31 -12.31 15.27 -0.33
CA VAL A 31 -13.01 14.40 -1.27
C VAL A 31 -12.46 14.72 -2.66
N THR A 32 -11.22 14.33 -2.93
CA THR A 32 -10.68 14.23 -4.27
C THR A 32 -11.01 12.85 -4.75
N LYS A 33 -11.44 12.77 -6.00
CA LYS A 33 -11.55 11.52 -6.74
C LYS A 33 -10.19 10.80 -6.70
N ARG A 34 -9.95 9.96 -5.69
CA ARG A 34 -8.65 9.33 -5.43
C ARG A 34 -8.65 7.95 -6.05
N THR A 35 -7.90 7.82 -7.13
CA THR A 35 -7.48 6.52 -7.66
C THR A 35 -6.35 5.96 -6.81
N ARG A 36 -6.48 4.71 -6.36
CA ARG A 36 -5.44 3.97 -5.64
C ARG A 36 -5.26 2.59 -6.26
N LEU A 37 -4.02 2.19 -6.44
CA LEU A 37 -3.64 0.82 -6.78
C LEU A 37 -3.11 0.11 -5.53
N VAL A 38 -3.68 -1.04 -5.19
CA VAL A 38 -3.27 -1.88 -4.08
C VAL A 38 -2.81 -3.22 -4.61
N MET A 39 -1.56 -3.57 -4.30
CA MET A 39 -0.97 -4.85 -4.69
C MET A 39 -1.43 -5.92 -3.68
N LEU A 40 -2.55 -6.58 -3.97
CA LEU A 40 -3.10 -7.61 -3.08
C LEU A 40 -2.18 -8.85 -3.04
N ALA A 41 -1.59 -9.19 -4.19
CA ALA A 41 -0.62 -10.26 -4.32
C ALA A 41 0.20 -10.13 -5.60
N THR A 42 1.45 -10.61 -5.55
CA THR A 42 2.49 -10.36 -6.57
C THR A 42 3.27 -11.60 -6.98
N GLY A 43 2.77 -12.79 -6.62
CA GLY A 43 3.39 -14.06 -6.99
C GLY A 43 2.98 -14.47 -8.40
N GLY A 44 3.92 -14.41 -9.34
CA GLY A 44 3.72 -14.89 -10.72
C GLY A 44 3.92 -16.41 -10.88
N GLY A 45 3.19 -16.97 -11.84
CA GLY A 45 3.12 -18.39 -12.16
C GLY A 45 2.25 -19.17 -11.18
N PRO A 46 1.71 -20.34 -11.59
CA PRO A 46 0.79 -21.17 -10.80
C PRO A 46 1.48 -21.98 -9.70
N ARG A 47 2.51 -21.38 -9.09
CA ARG A 47 3.36 -21.99 -8.06
C ARG A 47 2.88 -21.49 -6.69
N PRO A 48 2.37 -22.36 -5.81
CA PRO A 48 2.07 -21.98 -4.42
C PRO A 48 3.35 -21.51 -3.70
N ARG A 49 3.25 -20.41 -2.96
CA ARG A 49 4.36 -19.85 -2.18
C ARG A 49 3.90 -19.54 -0.76
N ARG A 50 4.85 -19.55 0.19
CA ARG A 50 4.57 -19.23 1.60
C ARG A 50 4.48 -17.72 1.85
N ASP A 51 5.25 -16.94 1.10
CA ASP A 51 5.48 -15.51 1.33
C ASP A 51 4.68 -14.59 0.38
N ARG A 52 4.11 -15.14 -0.70
CA ARG A 52 3.35 -14.37 -1.71
C ARG A 52 2.15 -15.16 -2.23
N GLY A 53 1.02 -14.47 -2.39
CA GLY A 53 -0.17 -15.02 -3.06
C GLY A 53 -0.06 -14.96 -4.59
N ASN A 54 -1.02 -15.59 -5.27
CA ASN A 54 -1.16 -15.52 -6.73
C ASN A 54 -1.58 -14.12 -7.19
N THR A 55 -1.20 -13.73 -8.41
CA THR A 55 -1.37 -12.38 -8.95
C THR A 55 -2.78 -11.81 -8.74
N ALA A 56 -2.85 -10.64 -8.10
CA ALA A 56 -4.10 -9.90 -7.91
C ALA A 56 -3.82 -8.43 -7.53
N HIS A 57 -4.53 -7.51 -8.16
CA HIS A 57 -4.40 -6.08 -7.92
C HIS A 57 -5.78 -5.43 -7.76
N ALA A 58 -5.95 -4.59 -6.76
CA ALA A 58 -7.14 -3.77 -6.59
C ALA A 58 -6.89 -2.34 -7.08
N LEU A 59 -7.64 -1.93 -8.10
CA LEU A 59 -7.76 -0.55 -8.53
C LEU A 59 -9.03 0.03 -7.90
N VAL A 60 -8.86 0.94 -6.96
CA VAL A 60 -9.96 1.63 -6.28
C VAL A 60 -10.08 3.03 -6.84
N VAL A 61 -11.17 3.32 -7.54
CA VAL A 61 -11.47 4.64 -8.12
C VAL A 61 -12.74 5.15 -7.48
N ASP A 62 -12.70 6.31 -6.82
CA ASP A 62 -13.88 6.91 -6.18
C ASP A 62 -14.63 5.93 -5.25
N ASN A 63 -13.87 5.16 -4.46
CA ASN A 63 -14.34 4.10 -3.56
C ASN A 63 -14.98 2.88 -4.25
N VAL A 64 -14.93 2.81 -5.57
CA VAL A 64 -15.37 1.68 -6.37
C VAL A 64 -14.21 0.74 -6.62
N LEU A 65 -14.39 -0.55 -6.31
CA LEU A 65 -13.34 -1.56 -6.46
C LEU A 65 -13.40 -2.18 -7.87
N HIS A 66 -12.24 -2.25 -8.50
CA HIS A 66 -11.98 -3.02 -9.71
C HIS A 66 -10.79 -3.95 -9.45
N LEU A 67 -10.91 -5.22 -9.85
CA LEU A 67 -9.81 -6.17 -9.75
C LEU A 67 -9.14 -6.36 -11.11
N VAL A 68 -7.82 -6.38 -11.12
CA VAL A 68 -7.01 -6.87 -12.24
C VAL A 68 -6.34 -8.15 -11.78
N ASP A 69 -6.71 -9.25 -12.43
CA ASP A 69 -6.54 -10.62 -12.02
C ASP A 69 -7.19 -10.98 -10.68
N CYS A 70 -7.51 -12.26 -10.54
CA CYS A 70 -8.14 -12.82 -9.36
C CYS A 70 -7.57 -14.21 -9.05
N GLY A 71 -6.26 -14.28 -8.81
CA GLY A 71 -5.63 -15.51 -8.33
C GLY A 71 -6.06 -15.92 -6.91
N SER A 72 -5.68 -17.13 -6.50
CA SER A 72 -6.14 -17.69 -5.22
C SER A 72 -5.86 -16.77 -4.02
N GLY A 73 -6.90 -16.53 -3.22
CA GLY A 73 -6.82 -15.76 -1.96
C GLY A 73 -7.13 -14.27 -2.07
N VAL A 74 -7.56 -13.74 -3.23
CA VAL A 74 -7.93 -12.32 -3.40
C VAL A 74 -8.93 -11.84 -2.36
N ALA A 75 -10.01 -12.58 -2.12
CA ALA A 75 -11.05 -12.17 -1.17
C ALA A 75 -10.47 -11.97 0.24
N ARG A 76 -9.55 -12.85 0.66
CA ARG A 76 -8.84 -12.71 1.94
C ARG A 76 -7.96 -11.47 1.94
N GLN A 77 -7.24 -11.20 0.86
CA GLN A 77 -6.37 -10.02 0.76
C GLN A 77 -7.17 -8.72 0.75
N LEU A 78 -8.35 -8.69 0.14
CA LEU A 78 -9.26 -7.53 0.20
C LEU A 78 -9.70 -7.23 1.64
N VAL A 79 -10.04 -8.26 2.42
CA VAL A 79 -10.36 -8.12 3.85
C VAL A 79 -9.17 -7.58 4.63
N VAL A 80 -7.96 -8.13 4.42
CA VAL A 80 -6.72 -7.64 5.06
C VAL A 80 -6.44 -6.18 4.69
N ALA A 81 -6.71 -5.79 3.45
CA ALA A 81 -6.53 -4.42 2.95
C ALA A 81 -7.64 -3.45 3.39
N GLY A 82 -8.68 -3.93 4.08
CA GLY A 82 -9.83 -3.10 4.48
C GLY A 82 -10.65 -2.59 3.29
N ILE A 83 -10.64 -3.30 2.15
CA ILE A 83 -11.39 -2.93 0.95
C ILE A 83 -12.71 -3.73 0.94
N PRO A 84 -13.88 -3.08 1.00
CA PRO A 84 -15.15 -3.79 1.05
C PRO A 84 -15.44 -4.51 -0.27
N LEU A 85 -15.70 -5.82 -0.22
CA LEU A 85 -16.08 -6.60 -1.41
C LEU A 85 -17.36 -6.06 -2.07
N ALA A 86 -18.27 -5.48 -1.28
CA ALA A 86 -19.53 -4.92 -1.76
C ALA A 86 -19.35 -3.76 -2.77
N THR A 87 -18.17 -3.14 -2.85
CA THR A 87 -17.87 -2.10 -3.84
C THR A 87 -17.26 -2.65 -5.13
N LEU A 88 -17.07 -3.97 -5.25
CA LEU A 88 -16.56 -4.63 -6.46
C LEU A 88 -17.52 -4.44 -7.62
N ARG A 89 -17.01 -3.91 -8.74
CA ARG A 89 -17.80 -3.69 -9.97
C ARG A 89 -17.31 -4.48 -11.17
N HIS A 90 -16.00 -4.64 -11.28
CA HIS A 90 -15.38 -5.27 -12.44
C HIS A 90 -14.21 -6.13 -12.01
N VAL A 91 -14.06 -7.28 -12.68
CA VAL A 91 -12.89 -8.14 -12.60
C VAL A 91 -12.37 -8.28 -14.02
N PHE A 92 -11.13 -7.85 -14.23
CA PHE A 92 -10.42 -7.99 -15.50
C PHE A 92 -9.42 -9.12 -15.35
N ILE A 93 -9.53 -10.16 -16.17
CA ILE A 93 -8.56 -11.26 -16.20
C ILE A 93 -7.62 -11.01 -17.37
N THR A 94 -6.32 -10.90 -17.10
CA THR A 94 -5.32 -10.60 -18.14
C THR A 94 -5.13 -11.77 -19.10
N HIS A 95 -5.09 -13.00 -18.57
CA HIS A 95 -4.99 -14.24 -19.32
C HIS A 95 -5.44 -15.42 -18.43
N HIS A 96 -5.55 -16.61 -19.02
CA HIS A 96 -6.15 -17.79 -18.38
C HIS A 96 -5.15 -18.78 -17.80
N HIS A 97 -4.09 -18.28 -17.16
CA HIS A 97 -3.30 -19.13 -16.25
C HIS A 97 -3.97 -19.20 -14.88
N SER A 98 -3.77 -20.34 -14.21
CA SER A 98 -4.40 -20.63 -12.92
C SER A 98 -4.04 -19.63 -11.82
N ASP A 99 -2.87 -18.98 -11.86
CA ASP A 99 -2.52 -17.93 -10.92
C ASP A 99 -3.25 -16.60 -11.15
N HIS A 100 -4.10 -16.50 -12.17
CA HIS A 100 -4.87 -15.30 -12.48
C HIS A 100 -6.39 -15.46 -12.27
N ASN A 101 -6.92 -16.69 -12.20
CA ASN A 101 -8.37 -16.93 -12.19
C ASN A 101 -8.85 -18.15 -11.38
N LEU A 102 -8.18 -18.48 -10.28
CA LEU A 102 -8.55 -19.55 -9.32
C LEU A 102 -9.09 -19.02 -7.99
#